data_AF-A0A0S7Y6N4-F1
#
_entry.id   AF-A0A0S7Y6N4-F1
#
_cell.length_a   1.000
_cell.length_b   1.000
_cell.length_c   1.000
_cell.angle_alpha   90.00
_cell.angle_beta   90.00
_cell.angle_gamma   90.00
#
_symmetry.space_group_name_H-M   'P 1'
#
loop_
_entity.id
_entity.type
_entity.pdbx_description
1 polymer ?
#
loop_
_entity_poly.entity_id
_entity_poly.type
_entity_poly.pdbx_seq_one_letter_code
_entity_poly.pdbx_strand_id
1 'polypeptide(L)'
;MLWKKGPFVGVRAGLGQDPLGRLELAAGDGRVLVLTEETVECLAADSGETVWRIDRPALPAGAVRKLGFAGMFEFRLPVMVYAGGVVLLAQPEPNTHHTYHTMPGTLYAFDAKDGRPMWKHGYGAWGHCTPPDVFVVGDAVWTHVDAKADFGSSWGGGFRARDTAQVNYRIQALDLRTGDLRKELPTKDIFNVGHHHRCYRNRSTERFLLASRRGVEFVDLATGENWQNHWVRSGCLLGNLPCNGLIYVAPHPCGCYIEAKLIGFNALAPASAKGAAAAAARARGERLVRGPAYGSEISNLKSQISDAD
;
A
#
# COMPACT_ATOMS: atom_id res chain seq x y z
N MET A 1 8.43 14.58 -24.11
CA MET A 1 9.12 13.35 -24.55
C MET A 1 10.34 13.15 -23.67
N LEU A 2 10.42 12.02 -22.94
CA LEU A 2 11.40 11.71 -21.88
C LEU A 2 12.62 10.93 -22.41
N TRP A 3 12.39 10.01 -23.35
CA TRP A 3 13.42 9.24 -24.06
C TRP A 3 12.82 8.70 -25.37
N LYS A 4 13.67 8.18 -26.27
CA LYS A 4 13.23 7.46 -27.48
C LYS A 4 14.23 6.35 -27.79
N LYS A 5 13.74 5.13 -27.99
CA LYS A 5 14.56 3.96 -28.36
C LYS A 5 13.80 3.11 -29.38
N GLY A 6 14.27 3.11 -30.63
CA GLY A 6 13.57 2.44 -31.73
C GLY A 6 12.16 2.99 -31.92
N PRO A 7 11.12 2.14 -32.01
CA PRO A 7 9.73 2.57 -32.12
C PRO A 7 9.15 3.10 -30.79
N PHE A 8 9.86 2.94 -29.67
CA PHE A 8 9.37 3.34 -28.35
C PHE A 8 9.73 4.78 -28.02
N VAL A 9 8.74 5.53 -27.54
CA VAL A 9 8.91 6.90 -27.06
C VAL A 9 8.49 6.94 -25.60
N GLY A 10 9.39 7.39 -24.74
CA GLY A 10 9.09 7.75 -23.37
C GLY A 10 8.20 8.98 -23.34
N VAL A 11 6.98 8.80 -22.87
CA VAL A 11 6.02 9.88 -22.60
C VAL A 11 6.20 10.36 -21.16
N ARG A 12 5.97 11.66 -20.91
CA ARG A 12 5.99 12.24 -19.56
C ARG A 12 4.56 12.49 -19.13
N ALA A 13 4.15 11.90 -18.01
CA ALA A 13 2.99 12.39 -17.29
C ALA A 13 3.41 13.69 -16.55
N GLY A 14 2.85 14.84 -16.96
CA GLY A 14 2.97 16.08 -16.19
C GLY A 14 2.20 16.02 -14.87
N LEU A 15 2.24 17.09 -14.06
CA LEU A 15 1.33 17.27 -12.91
C LEU A 15 -0.15 17.15 -13.35
N GLY A 16 -0.42 17.55 -14.60
CA GLY A 16 -1.69 17.39 -15.30
C GLY A 16 -2.00 15.98 -15.82
N GLN A 17 -1.09 14.99 -15.69
CA GLN A 17 -1.26 13.60 -16.14
C GLN A 17 -2.02 13.46 -17.48
N ASP A 18 -1.47 14.02 -18.57
CA ASP A 18 -2.12 14.11 -19.89
C ASP A 18 -1.10 13.71 -20.98
N PRO A 19 -1.46 12.96 -22.05
CA PRO A 19 -2.77 12.36 -22.38
C PRO A 19 -2.98 10.96 -21.83
N LEU A 20 -1.91 10.35 -21.35
CA LEU A 20 -1.95 9.08 -20.66
C LEU A 20 -2.02 9.41 -19.16
N GLY A 21 -3.20 9.85 -18.73
CA GLY A 21 -3.56 9.81 -17.32
C GLY A 21 -3.09 8.48 -16.75
N ARG A 22 -2.35 8.52 -15.63
CA ARG A 22 -1.57 7.39 -15.06
C ARG A 22 -1.95 6.04 -15.66
N LEU A 23 -1.13 5.55 -16.59
CA LEU A 23 -1.36 4.27 -17.27
C LEU A 23 -1.42 3.17 -16.21
N GLU A 24 -2.63 2.69 -15.92
CA GLU A 24 -2.85 1.53 -15.08
C GLU A 24 -3.04 0.32 -15.99
N LEU A 25 -2.31 -0.73 -15.67
CA LEU A 25 -2.36 -2.00 -16.38
C LEU A 25 -2.41 -3.15 -15.38
N ALA A 26 -3.09 -4.22 -15.76
CA ALA A 26 -3.02 -5.50 -15.08
C ALA A 26 -2.80 -6.58 -16.13
N ALA A 27 -2.19 -7.71 -15.76
CA ALA A 27 -1.95 -8.80 -16.70
C ALA A 27 -2.12 -10.15 -16.00
N GLY A 28 -2.59 -11.13 -16.75
CA GLY A 28 -2.78 -12.51 -16.30
C GLY A 28 -3.52 -13.34 -17.34
N ASP A 29 -3.34 -14.66 -17.28
CA ASP A 29 -3.92 -15.65 -18.20
C ASP A 29 -3.82 -15.27 -19.69
N GLY A 30 -2.63 -14.81 -20.11
CA GLY A 30 -2.37 -14.42 -21.49
C GLY A 30 -3.03 -13.12 -21.93
N ARG A 31 -3.52 -12.29 -20.99
CA ARG A 31 -4.19 -11.02 -21.26
C ARG A 31 -3.45 -9.85 -20.62
N VAL A 32 -3.51 -8.70 -21.29
CA VAL A 32 -3.11 -7.40 -20.76
C VAL A 32 -4.34 -6.49 -20.73
N LEU A 33 -4.66 -5.98 -19.57
CA LEU A 33 -5.78 -5.08 -19.32
C LEU A 33 -5.22 -3.68 -19.21
N VAL A 34 -5.81 -2.72 -19.93
CA VAL A 34 -5.36 -1.33 -19.98
C VAL A 34 -6.53 -0.42 -19.65
N LEU A 35 -6.30 0.52 -18.74
CA LEU A 35 -7.24 1.61 -18.46
C LEU A 35 -6.80 2.88 -19.22
N THR A 36 -7.72 3.45 -19.99
CA THR A 36 -7.54 4.78 -20.61
C THR A 36 -8.45 5.81 -19.93
N GLU A 37 -8.48 7.04 -20.45
CA GLU A 37 -9.45 8.04 -19.97
C GLU A 37 -10.90 7.66 -20.31
N GLU A 38 -11.11 6.90 -21.38
CA GLU A 38 -12.43 6.62 -21.96
C GLU A 38 -12.84 5.15 -21.86
N THR A 39 -11.88 4.23 -21.74
CA THR A 39 -12.13 2.80 -21.93
C THR A 39 -11.38 1.90 -20.96
N VAL A 40 -11.92 0.70 -20.78
CA VAL A 40 -11.18 -0.48 -20.28
C VAL A 40 -11.01 -1.42 -21.46
N GLU A 41 -9.76 -1.83 -21.72
CA GLU A 41 -9.40 -2.62 -22.88
C GLU A 41 -8.68 -3.89 -22.45
N CYS A 42 -8.98 -4.99 -23.14
CA CYS A 42 -8.23 -6.23 -23.03
C CYS A 42 -7.51 -6.52 -24.34
N LEU A 43 -6.21 -6.72 -24.23
CA LEU A 43 -5.32 -7.10 -25.31
C LEU A 43 -4.82 -8.53 -25.07
N ALA A 44 -4.63 -9.29 -26.14
CA ALA A 44 -3.90 -10.54 -26.08
C ALA A 44 -2.42 -10.25 -25.79
N ALA A 45 -1.83 -10.93 -24.82
CA ALA A 45 -0.48 -10.61 -24.34
C ALA A 45 0.62 -10.96 -25.35
N ASP A 46 0.35 -11.91 -26.25
CA ASP A 46 1.30 -12.40 -27.26
C ASP A 46 1.40 -11.50 -28.50
N SER A 47 0.27 -10.91 -28.90
CA SER A 47 0.10 -10.18 -30.16
C SER A 47 -0.18 -8.70 -29.96
N GLY A 48 -0.72 -8.31 -28.80
CA GLY A 48 -1.22 -6.96 -28.53
C GLY A 48 -2.55 -6.66 -29.22
N GLU A 49 -3.17 -7.62 -29.89
CA GLU A 49 -4.47 -7.44 -30.53
C GLU A 49 -5.58 -7.25 -29.50
N THR A 50 -6.53 -6.36 -29.80
CA THR A 50 -7.70 -6.12 -28.96
C THR A 50 -8.62 -7.35 -28.94
N VAL A 51 -8.82 -7.91 -27.75
CA VAL A 51 -9.79 -8.98 -27.50
C VAL A 51 -11.17 -8.39 -27.26
N TRP A 52 -11.26 -7.36 -26.42
CA TRP A 52 -12.48 -6.60 -26.19
C TRP A 52 -12.17 -5.19 -25.68
N ARG A 53 -13.15 -4.31 -25.82
CA ARG A 53 -13.12 -2.90 -25.40
C ARG A 53 -14.50 -2.52 -24.86
N ILE A 54 -14.53 -1.94 -23.67
CA ILE A 54 -15.75 -1.38 -23.08
C ILE A 54 -15.51 0.08 -22.68
N ASP A 55 -16.59 0.83 -22.57
CA ASP A 55 -16.54 2.17 -22.01
C ASP A 55 -16.13 2.10 -20.53
N ARG A 56 -15.21 2.99 -20.15
CA ARG A 56 -14.83 3.17 -18.76
C ARG A 56 -16.06 3.66 -17.98
N PRO A 57 -16.34 3.09 -16.79
CA PRO A 57 -17.44 3.57 -15.96
C PRO A 57 -17.34 5.09 -15.73
N ALA A 58 -18.38 5.80 -16.16
CA ALA A 58 -18.43 7.25 -16.05
C ALA A 58 -18.34 7.69 -14.59
N LEU A 59 -17.61 8.79 -14.35
CA LEU A 59 -17.67 9.50 -13.08
C LEU A 59 -19.06 10.16 -12.91
N PRO A 60 -19.52 10.40 -11.66
CA PRO A 60 -20.77 11.10 -11.42
C PRO A 60 -20.85 12.46 -12.16
N ALA A 61 -22.03 12.86 -12.63
CA ALA A 61 -22.20 14.05 -13.48
C ALA A 61 -21.69 15.37 -12.84
N GLY A 62 -21.73 15.48 -11.51
CA GLY A 62 -21.25 16.65 -10.76
C GLY A 62 -19.81 16.53 -10.25
N ALA A 63 -19.04 15.55 -10.72
CA ALA A 63 -17.76 15.24 -10.11
C ALA A 63 -16.69 16.29 -10.45
N VAL A 64 -16.11 16.91 -9.42
CA VAL A 64 -15.17 18.03 -9.56
C VAL A 64 -13.79 17.53 -10.00
N ARG A 65 -13.34 17.94 -11.19
CA ARG A 65 -12.05 17.57 -11.77
C ARG A 65 -10.98 18.64 -11.51
N LYS A 66 -10.56 18.80 -10.26
CA LYS A 66 -9.51 19.76 -9.86
C LYS A 66 -8.42 19.10 -9.02
N LEU A 67 -7.31 19.81 -8.81
CA LEU A 67 -6.23 19.37 -7.91
C LEU A 67 -6.76 19.27 -6.47
N GLY A 68 -6.50 18.13 -5.84
CA GLY A 68 -6.78 17.88 -4.43
C GLY A 68 -5.72 18.49 -3.50
N PHE A 69 -5.83 18.19 -2.21
CA PHE A 69 -4.98 18.79 -1.16
C PHE A 69 -3.48 18.54 -1.40
N ALA A 70 -3.14 17.35 -1.92
CA ALA A 70 -1.77 16.96 -2.22
C ALA A 70 -1.23 17.53 -3.54
N GLY A 71 -1.97 18.42 -4.23
CA GLY A 71 -1.56 18.94 -5.53
C GLY A 71 -1.61 17.88 -6.65
N MET A 72 -2.53 16.91 -6.53
CA MET A 72 -2.72 15.83 -7.50
C MET A 72 -4.19 15.68 -7.90
N PHE A 73 -4.46 15.10 -9.07
CA PHE A 73 -5.81 14.70 -9.48
C PHE A 73 -6.15 13.34 -8.88
N GLU A 74 -6.80 13.33 -7.72
CA GLU A 74 -7.05 12.12 -6.91
C GLU A 74 -7.94 11.09 -7.64
N PHE A 75 -8.89 11.55 -8.46
CA PHE A 75 -9.70 10.67 -9.33
C PHE A 75 -8.88 9.93 -10.40
N ARG A 76 -7.64 10.38 -10.65
CA ARG A 76 -6.65 9.71 -11.50
C ARG A 76 -5.68 8.83 -10.72
N LEU A 77 -6.05 8.41 -9.52
CA LEU A 77 -5.37 7.34 -8.79
C LEU A 77 -6.10 5.99 -8.90
N PRO A 78 -6.54 5.50 -10.08
CA PRO A 78 -7.15 4.20 -10.16
C PRO A 78 -6.12 3.10 -9.86
N VAL A 79 -6.64 1.91 -9.59
CA VAL A 79 -5.88 0.67 -9.49
C VAL A 79 -6.64 -0.40 -10.24
N MET A 80 -5.93 -1.14 -11.09
CA MET A 80 -6.44 -2.35 -11.70
C MET A 80 -5.78 -3.59 -11.11
N VAL A 81 -6.57 -4.64 -10.92
CA VAL A 81 -6.09 -5.95 -10.49
C VAL A 81 -6.72 -7.02 -11.36
N TYR A 82 -5.90 -7.96 -11.83
CA TYR A 82 -6.36 -9.17 -12.49
C TYR A 82 -6.25 -10.35 -11.52
N ALA A 83 -7.31 -11.15 -11.37
CA ALA A 83 -7.26 -12.40 -10.62
C ALA A 83 -8.34 -13.38 -11.08
N GLY A 84 -7.98 -14.64 -11.33
CA GLY A 84 -8.94 -15.74 -11.52
C GLY A 84 -9.99 -15.51 -12.62
N GLY A 85 -9.62 -14.84 -13.72
CA GLY A 85 -10.55 -14.47 -14.78
C GLY A 85 -11.44 -13.25 -14.48
N VAL A 86 -11.13 -12.47 -13.44
CA VAL A 86 -11.83 -11.23 -13.08
C VAL A 86 -10.88 -10.05 -13.16
N VAL A 87 -11.37 -8.94 -13.72
CA VAL A 87 -10.69 -7.64 -13.74
C VAL A 87 -11.37 -6.74 -12.72
N LEU A 88 -10.61 -6.31 -11.71
CA LEU A 88 -11.04 -5.34 -10.73
C LEU A 88 -10.52 -3.95 -11.09
N LEU A 89 -11.37 -2.94 -11.04
CA LEU A 89 -11.04 -1.54 -11.22
C LEU A 89 -11.49 -0.75 -9.99
N ALA A 90 -10.56 -0.35 -9.14
CA ALA A 90 -10.82 0.64 -8.10
C ALA A 90 -10.69 2.05 -8.69
N GLN A 91 -11.81 2.74 -8.82
CA GLN A 91 -11.88 4.09 -9.35
C GLN A 91 -12.27 5.08 -8.24
N PRO A 92 -11.38 5.99 -7.85
CA PRO A 92 -11.72 7.04 -6.89
C PRO A 92 -12.77 7.99 -7.45
N GLU A 93 -13.71 8.40 -6.61
CA GLU A 93 -14.74 9.38 -6.95
C GLU A 93 -14.25 10.80 -6.64
N PRO A 94 -14.38 11.78 -7.57
CA PRO A 94 -13.92 13.14 -7.34
C PRO A 94 -14.72 13.85 -6.24
N ASN A 95 -14.13 14.93 -5.70
CA ASN A 95 -14.75 15.86 -4.75
C ASN A 95 -14.87 15.41 -3.27
N THR A 96 -13.95 14.59 -2.78
CA THR A 96 -13.78 14.46 -1.34
C THR A 96 -12.47 15.08 -0.91
N HIS A 97 -12.51 15.91 0.14
CA HIS A 97 -11.27 16.29 0.80
C HIS A 97 -10.64 15.00 1.33
N HIS A 98 -9.40 14.71 0.93
CA HIS A 98 -8.61 13.64 1.57
C HIS A 98 -8.68 13.84 3.07
N THR A 99 -9.50 13.02 3.72
CA THR A 99 -9.40 12.86 5.15
C THR A 99 -8.10 12.10 5.40
N TYR A 100 -7.48 12.27 6.56
CA TYR A 100 -6.31 11.46 6.94
C TYR A 100 -6.61 9.94 7.02
N HIS A 101 -7.85 9.52 6.70
CA HIS A 101 -8.39 8.20 6.96
C HIS A 101 -9.00 7.50 5.75
N THR A 102 -9.57 8.23 4.78
CA THR A 102 -10.22 7.61 3.61
C THR A 102 -10.39 8.54 2.40
N MET A 103 -10.36 7.98 1.18
CA MET A 103 -10.83 8.56 -0.09
C MET A 103 -11.83 7.58 -0.75
N PRO A 104 -13.10 7.96 -0.94
CA PRO A 104 -14.11 7.08 -1.50
C PRO A 104 -13.87 6.78 -2.98
N GLY A 105 -14.46 5.67 -3.42
CA GLY A 105 -14.55 5.32 -4.82
C GLY A 105 -15.45 4.12 -5.03
N THR A 106 -15.55 3.71 -6.28
CA THR A 106 -16.26 2.49 -6.67
C THR A 106 -15.25 1.45 -7.17
N LEU A 107 -15.36 0.25 -6.63
CA LEU A 107 -14.67 -0.95 -7.08
C LEU A 107 -15.58 -1.66 -8.07
N TYR A 108 -15.18 -1.76 -9.33
CA TYR A 108 -15.90 -2.48 -10.37
C TYR A 108 -15.23 -3.83 -10.63
N ALA A 109 -16.03 -4.85 -10.91
CA ALA A 109 -15.56 -6.14 -11.40
C ALA A 109 -16.11 -6.42 -12.79
N PHE A 110 -15.25 -6.88 -13.68
CA PHE A 110 -15.57 -7.30 -15.03
C PHE A 110 -15.08 -8.72 -15.28
N ASP A 111 -15.83 -9.46 -16.09
CA ASP A 111 -15.40 -10.75 -16.60
C ASP A 111 -14.23 -10.52 -17.57
N ALA A 112 -13.07 -11.14 -17.31
CA ALA A 112 -11.89 -10.93 -18.15
C ALA A 112 -12.05 -11.51 -19.56
N LYS A 113 -13.02 -12.40 -19.77
CA LYS A 113 -13.27 -13.04 -21.07
C LYS A 113 -13.82 -12.04 -22.10
N ASP A 114 -14.76 -11.20 -21.69
CA ASP A 114 -15.57 -10.37 -22.60
C ASP A 114 -15.79 -8.93 -22.10
N GLY A 115 -15.26 -8.57 -20.93
CA GLY A 115 -15.42 -7.24 -20.33
C GLY A 115 -16.80 -7.02 -19.72
N ARG A 116 -17.66 -8.03 -19.64
CA ARG A 116 -19.01 -7.88 -19.09
C ARG A 116 -18.94 -7.46 -17.62
N PRO A 117 -19.68 -6.41 -17.19
CA PRO A 117 -19.77 -6.05 -15.79
C PRO A 117 -20.36 -7.21 -14.96
N MET A 118 -19.72 -7.52 -13.84
CA MET A 118 -20.14 -8.58 -12.92
C MET A 118 -20.82 -7.99 -11.69
N TRP A 119 -20.09 -7.16 -10.95
CA TRP A 119 -20.57 -6.51 -9.74
C TRP A 119 -19.80 -5.20 -9.51
N LYS A 120 -20.28 -4.40 -8.56
CA LYS A 120 -19.61 -3.18 -8.12
C LYS A 120 -19.85 -2.98 -6.63
N HIS A 121 -18.87 -2.42 -5.95
CA HIS A 121 -18.88 -2.21 -4.50
C HIS A 121 -18.29 -0.84 -4.14
N GLY A 122 -18.85 -0.17 -3.15
CA GLY A 122 -18.25 1.06 -2.63
C GLY A 122 -16.99 0.75 -1.83
N TYR A 123 -15.95 1.57 -1.94
CA TYR A 123 -14.78 1.44 -1.08
C TYR A 123 -14.32 2.81 -0.57
N GLY A 124 -13.44 2.78 0.42
CA GLY A 124 -12.67 3.91 0.90
C GLY A 124 -11.18 3.60 0.88
N ALA A 125 -10.38 4.30 0.08
CA ALA A 125 -8.93 4.21 0.09
C ALA A 125 -8.36 4.77 1.40
N TRP A 126 -7.74 3.93 2.20
CA TRP A 126 -7.20 4.28 3.52
C TRP A 126 -5.78 4.86 3.56
N GLY A 127 -5.02 4.83 2.46
CA GLY A 127 -3.63 5.28 2.42
C GLY A 127 -3.51 6.79 2.27
N HIS A 128 -2.48 7.40 2.85
CA HIS A 128 -2.30 8.85 2.79
C HIS A 128 -1.73 9.28 1.43
N CYS A 129 -2.54 9.98 0.63
CA CYS A 129 -2.17 10.50 -0.70
C CYS A 129 -1.65 9.41 -1.65
N THR A 130 -2.21 8.21 -1.56
CA THR A 130 -1.82 7.06 -2.38
C THR A 130 -3.02 6.48 -3.12
N PRO A 131 -2.79 5.70 -4.18
CA PRO A 131 -3.86 4.95 -4.82
C PRO A 131 -4.61 4.04 -3.83
N PRO A 132 -5.87 3.69 -4.12
CA PRO A 132 -6.65 2.72 -3.36
C PRO A 132 -5.91 1.40 -3.17
N ASP A 133 -6.13 0.76 -2.04
CA ASP A 133 -5.61 -0.56 -1.78
C ASP A 133 -6.72 -1.59 -1.99
N VAL A 134 -6.48 -2.47 -2.95
CA VAL A 134 -7.30 -3.63 -3.27
C VAL A 134 -6.35 -4.80 -3.35
N PHE A 135 -6.62 -5.84 -2.56
CA PHE A 135 -5.81 -7.06 -2.55
C PHE A 135 -6.69 -8.26 -2.85
N VAL A 136 -6.21 -9.18 -3.68
CA VAL A 136 -6.90 -10.46 -3.89
C VAL A 136 -6.09 -11.55 -3.21
N VAL A 137 -6.72 -12.30 -2.31
CA VAL A 137 -6.13 -13.42 -1.59
C VAL A 137 -7.06 -14.61 -1.75
N GLY A 138 -6.60 -15.63 -2.46
CA GLY A 138 -7.47 -16.70 -2.93
C GLY A 138 -8.59 -16.15 -3.82
N ASP A 139 -9.83 -16.39 -3.42
CA ASP A 139 -11.05 -15.91 -4.08
C ASP A 139 -11.73 -14.76 -3.32
N ALA A 140 -11.00 -14.11 -2.41
CA ALA A 140 -11.48 -12.97 -1.63
C ALA A 140 -10.77 -11.66 -2.04
N VAL A 141 -11.58 -10.62 -2.26
CA VAL A 141 -11.14 -9.25 -2.53
C VAL A 141 -11.19 -8.45 -1.24
N TRP A 142 -10.02 -8.05 -0.75
CA TRP A 142 -9.86 -7.25 0.46
C TRP A 142 -9.79 -5.76 0.13
N THR A 143 -10.71 -5.00 0.72
CA THR A 143 -10.81 -3.54 0.54
C THR A 143 -11.25 -2.85 1.82
N HIS A 144 -10.83 -1.60 2.01
CA HIS A 144 -11.29 -0.77 3.12
C HIS A 144 -12.58 -0.03 2.73
N VAL A 145 -13.53 0.12 3.65
CA VAL A 145 -14.81 0.81 3.43
C VAL A 145 -15.32 1.44 4.73
N ASP A 146 -16.21 2.44 4.64
CA ASP A 146 -17.06 2.82 5.79
C ASP A 146 -18.30 1.91 5.85
N ALA A 147 -18.63 1.39 7.04
CA ALA A 147 -19.78 0.51 7.26
C ALA A 147 -21.15 1.12 6.89
N LYS A 148 -21.26 2.45 6.70
CA LYS A 148 -22.49 3.14 6.28
C LYS A 148 -22.45 3.64 4.83
N ALA A 149 -21.48 3.22 4.03
CA ALA A 149 -21.42 3.59 2.61
C ALA A 149 -22.27 2.61 1.78
N ASP A 150 -23.49 3.03 1.40
CA ASP A 150 -24.22 2.35 0.32
C ASP A 150 -23.64 2.73 -1.04
N PHE A 151 -23.84 1.84 -2.03
CA PHE A 151 -23.48 2.07 -3.42
C PHE A 151 -24.07 3.40 -3.94
N GLY A 152 -23.23 4.31 -4.44
CA GLY A 152 -23.67 5.59 -5.00
C GLY A 152 -24.14 6.63 -3.96
N SER A 153 -24.03 6.33 -2.66
CA SER A 153 -24.40 7.24 -1.57
C SER A 153 -23.19 7.72 -0.76
N SER A 154 -21.97 7.46 -1.23
CA SER A 154 -20.72 7.71 -0.50
C SER A 154 -20.49 9.21 -0.34
N TRP A 155 -21.20 9.81 0.62
CA TRP A 155 -20.97 11.12 1.22
C TRP A 155 -21.67 12.28 0.48
N GLY A 156 -22.62 12.92 1.16
CA GLY A 156 -23.40 14.06 0.66
C GLY A 156 -22.57 15.31 0.38
N GLY A 157 -23.23 16.38 -0.09
CA GLY A 157 -22.56 17.64 -0.44
C GLY A 157 -21.86 18.28 0.76
N GLY A 158 -20.54 18.34 0.74
CA GLY A 158 -19.77 19.07 1.75
C GLY A 158 -18.33 18.61 1.94
N PHE A 159 -17.43 19.57 2.08
CA PHE A 159 -15.97 19.43 2.14
C PHE A 159 -15.41 18.91 3.49
N ARG A 160 -16.15 18.08 4.25
CA ARG A 160 -15.69 17.59 5.56
C ARG A 160 -15.93 16.09 5.71
N ALA A 161 -14.92 15.39 6.22
CA ALA A 161 -15.10 14.06 6.79
C ALA A 161 -16.32 14.10 7.73
N ARG A 162 -17.17 13.06 7.75
CA ARG A 162 -17.97 12.83 8.96
C ARG A 162 -16.98 12.74 10.13
N ASP A 163 -17.39 13.22 11.30
CA ASP A 163 -16.61 13.09 12.54
C ASP A 163 -15.96 11.71 12.59
N THR A 164 -14.63 11.65 12.61
CA THR A 164 -13.85 10.41 12.50
C THR A 164 -14.14 9.46 13.66
N ALA A 165 -14.67 9.96 14.78
CA ALA A 165 -15.16 9.15 15.89
C ALA A 165 -16.48 8.43 15.56
N GLN A 166 -17.23 8.90 14.55
CA GLN A 166 -18.53 8.36 14.13
C GLN A 166 -18.44 7.46 12.89
N VAL A 167 -17.29 7.46 12.19
CA VAL A 167 -17.07 6.60 11.02
C VAL A 167 -16.59 5.24 11.48
N ASN A 168 -17.31 4.19 11.08
CA ASN A 168 -17.04 2.82 11.50
C ASN A 168 -16.39 2.06 10.36
N TYR A 169 -15.13 2.37 10.08
CA TYR A 169 -14.42 1.73 8.98
C TYR A 169 -14.23 0.22 9.19
N ARG A 170 -14.22 -0.48 8.07
CA ARG A 170 -14.06 -1.93 7.95
C ARG A 170 -13.01 -2.26 6.90
N ILE A 171 -12.32 -3.37 7.09
CA ILE A 171 -11.67 -4.11 6.00
C ILE A 171 -12.60 -5.26 5.65
N GLN A 172 -13.14 -5.25 4.44
CA GLN A 172 -14.08 -6.25 3.96
C GLN A 172 -13.37 -7.21 3.00
N ALA A 173 -13.70 -8.50 3.13
CA ALA A 173 -13.40 -9.53 2.17
C ALA A 173 -14.68 -9.82 1.37
N LEU A 174 -14.65 -9.50 0.09
CA LEU A 174 -15.74 -9.74 -0.85
C LEU A 174 -15.43 -10.99 -1.66
N ASP A 175 -16.45 -11.75 -2.04
CA ASP A 175 -16.32 -12.80 -3.05
C ASP A 175 -15.84 -12.20 -4.39
N LEU A 176 -14.78 -12.76 -4.97
CA LEU A 176 -14.20 -12.26 -6.22
C LEU A 176 -15.18 -12.30 -7.40
N ARG A 177 -16.10 -13.26 -7.44
CA ARG A 177 -17.03 -13.45 -8.57
C ARG A 177 -18.37 -12.78 -8.34
N THR A 178 -18.86 -12.69 -7.11
CA THR A 178 -20.20 -12.15 -6.83
C THR A 178 -20.18 -10.77 -6.18
N GLY A 179 -19.08 -10.40 -5.51
CA GLY A 179 -18.99 -9.19 -4.70
C GLY A 179 -19.65 -9.33 -3.33
N ASP A 180 -20.18 -10.51 -2.98
CA ASP A 180 -20.86 -10.73 -1.71
C ASP A 180 -19.89 -10.61 -0.54
N LEU A 181 -20.32 -9.96 0.54
CA LEU A 181 -19.54 -9.85 1.75
C LEU A 181 -19.37 -11.23 2.42
N ARG A 182 -18.13 -11.69 2.49
CA ARG A 182 -17.78 -12.95 3.19
C ARG A 182 -17.32 -12.71 4.62
N LYS A 183 -16.58 -11.62 4.84
CA LYS A 183 -15.99 -11.28 6.13
C LYS A 183 -15.71 -9.81 6.25
N GLU A 184 -15.73 -9.30 7.47
CA GLU A 184 -15.20 -7.97 7.78
C GLU A 184 -14.36 -7.95 9.05
N LEU A 185 -13.38 -7.04 9.08
CA LEU A 185 -12.56 -6.71 10.24
C LEU A 185 -12.78 -5.23 10.60
N PRO A 186 -13.30 -4.92 11.79
CA PRO A 186 -13.40 -3.56 12.28
C PRO A 186 -12.03 -2.89 12.38
N THR A 187 -11.84 -1.74 11.71
CA THR A 187 -10.54 -1.04 11.81
C THR A 187 -10.24 -0.56 13.22
N LYS A 188 -11.27 -0.27 14.02
CA LYS A 188 -11.12 0.12 15.42
C LYS A 188 -10.60 -1.02 16.32
N ASP A 189 -10.86 -2.26 15.93
CA ASP A 189 -10.46 -3.44 16.69
C ASP A 189 -9.05 -3.89 16.26
N ILE A 190 -8.78 -3.88 14.95
CA ILE A 190 -7.48 -4.32 14.41
C ILE A 190 -6.44 -3.20 14.39
N PHE A 191 -6.83 -1.93 14.43
CA PHE A 191 -5.92 -0.79 14.55
C PHE A 191 -6.25 0.03 15.79
N ASN A 192 -5.26 0.19 16.68
CA ASN A 192 -5.34 1.21 17.72
C ASN A 192 -5.15 2.60 17.06
N VAL A 193 -6.24 3.36 16.98
CA VAL A 193 -6.41 4.58 16.17
C VAL A 193 -5.87 5.82 16.90
N GLY A 194 -4.66 6.25 16.53
CA GLY A 194 -4.10 7.54 16.96
C GLY A 194 -3.20 8.23 15.92
N HIS A 195 -2.89 7.56 14.81
CA HIS A 195 -2.00 8.08 13.77
C HIS A 195 -2.52 7.72 12.36
N HIS A 196 -2.34 8.63 11.40
CA HIS A 196 -2.73 8.43 9.99
C HIS A 196 -1.78 7.44 9.29
N HIS A 197 -2.18 6.88 8.15
CA HIS A 197 -1.27 6.06 7.33
C HIS A 197 -0.06 6.88 6.87
N ARG A 198 1.10 6.24 6.79
CA ARG A 198 2.30 6.81 6.17
C ARG A 198 2.04 7.03 4.68
N CYS A 199 2.88 7.85 4.06
CA CYS A 199 2.76 8.29 2.68
C CYS A 199 3.09 7.18 1.66
N TYR A 200 2.72 5.92 1.92
CA TYR A 200 2.90 4.78 1.02
C TYR A 200 1.77 3.75 1.21
N ARG A 201 1.48 3.02 0.14
CA ARG A 201 0.41 2.02 0.09
C ARG A 201 0.61 0.90 1.09
N ASN A 202 -0.49 0.34 1.56
CA ASN A 202 -0.46 -0.90 2.30
C ASN A 202 -0.14 -2.05 1.34
N ARG A 203 0.26 -3.20 1.89
CA ARG A 203 0.55 -4.42 1.12
C ARG A 203 -0.26 -5.58 1.67
N SER A 204 -0.27 -6.69 0.95
CA SER A 204 -0.82 -7.94 1.47
C SER A 204 0.10 -9.09 1.11
N THR A 205 0.04 -10.11 1.95
CA THR A 205 0.46 -11.49 1.66
C THR A 205 -0.78 -12.37 1.62
N GLU A 206 -0.61 -13.68 1.45
CA GLU A 206 -1.74 -14.63 1.53
C GLU A 206 -2.34 -14.74 2.94
N ARG A 207 -1.60 -14.33 3.98
CA ARG A 207 -2.04 -14.43 5.38
C ARG A 207 -2.26 -13.08 6.05
N PHE A 208 -1.44 -12.10 5.72
CA PHE A 208 -1.40 -10.82 6.41
C PHE A 208 -1.71 -9.66 5.49
N LEU A 209 -2.55 -8.76 5.99
CA LEU A 209 -2.63 -7.39 5.54
C LEU A 209 -1.51 -6.60 6.23
N LEU A 210 -0.63 -6.01 5.44
CA LEU A 210 0.50 -5.23 5.92
C LEU A 210 0.16 -3.74 5.88
N ALA A 211 -0.27 -3.21 7.02
CA ALA A 211 -0.65 -1.81 7.11
C ALA A 211 0.55 -0.89 7.39
N SER A 212 0.40 0.38 7.03
CA SER A 212 1.43 1.41 7.09
C SER A 212 1.06 2.55 8.06
N ARG A 213 0.42 2.29 9.21
CA ARG A 213 0.01 3.37 10.13
C ARG A 213 1.18 3.91 10.94
N ARG A 214 1.68 3.12 11.90
CA ARG A 214 2.75 3.54 12.82
C ARG A 214 4.10 3.01 12.36
N GLY A 215 4.13 1.77 11.88
CA GLY A 215 5.27 1.10 11.25
C GLY A 215 4.76 0.14 10.18
N VAL A 216 5.26 -1.09 10.20
CA VAL A 216 4.62 -2.21 9.48
C VAL A 216 3.79 -3.00 10.47
N GLU A 217 2.47 -2.92 10.35
CA GLU A 217 1.52 -3.74 11.10
C GLU A 217 1.18 -4.99 10.28
N PHE A 218 1.28 -6.18 10.89
CA PHE A 218 0.82 -7.43 10.30
C PHE A 218 -0.54 -7.74 10.89
N VAL A 219 -1.60 -7.56 10.11
CA VAL A 219 -2.96 -7.95 10.51
C VAL A 219 -3.26 -9.30 9.89
N ASP A 220 -3.47 -10.34 10.72
CA ASP A 220 -3.90 -11.65 10.25
C ASP A 220 -5.29 -11.54 9.60
N LEU A 221 -5.40 -11.92 8.33
CA LEU A 221 -6.67 -11.86 7.60
C LEU A 221 -7.71 -12.83 8.18
N ALA A 222 -7.29 -13.92 8.83
CA ALA A 222 -8.17 -14.91 9.43
C ALA A 222 -8.62 -14.53 10.85
N THR A 223 -7.79 -13.89 11.68
CA THR A 223 -8.16 -13.58 13.08
C THR A 223 -8.36 -12.09 13.36
N GLY A 224 -7.79 -11.20 12.55
CA GLY A 224 -7.70 -9.78 12.85
C GLY A 224 -6.62 -9.42 13.87
N GLU A 225 -5.85 -10.41 14.36
CA GLU A 225 -4.73 -10.16 15.27
C GLU A 225 -3.68 -9.27 14.59
N ASN A 226 -3.19 -8.27 15.32
CA ASN A 226 -2.26 -7.28 14.81
C ASN A 226 -0.91 -7.34 15.53
N TRP A 227 0.14 -7.72 14.82
CA TRP A 227 1.53 -7.56 15.28
C TRP A 227 2.14 -6.26 14.76
N GLN A 228 2.46 -5.38 15.69
CA GLN A 228 2.90 -4.01 15.39
C GLN A 228 4.42 -3.90 15.42
N ASN A 229 5.03 -3.49 14.31
CA ASN A 229 6.48 -3.30 14.20
C ASN A 229 6.81 -1.81 13.97
N HIS A 230 6.68 -0.99 15.01
CA HIS A 230 6.83 0.47 14.93
C HIS A 230 8.20 0.96 14.44
N TRP A 231 9.24 0.15 14.65
CA TRP A 231 10.63 0.39 14.23
C TRP A 231 10.89 0.08 12.75
N VAL A 232 9.96 -0.61 12.07
CA VAL A 232 10.07 -0.89 10.63
C VAL A 232 9.25 0.14 9.87
N ARG A 233 9.92 0.95 9.06
CA ARG A 233 9.29 1.91 8.14
C ARG A 233 10.09 1.95 6.84
N SER A 234 9.47 2.45 5.77
CA SER A 234 10.11 2.58 4.46
C SER A 234 9.98 4.01 3.92
N GLY A 235 10.68 4.28 2.81
CA GLY A 235 10.57 5.53 2.08
C GLY A 235 9.14 5.83 1.63
N CYS A 236 8.81 7.12 1.54
CA CYS A 236 7.54 7.59 1.00
C CYS A 236 7.29 7.02 -0.41
N LEU A 237 6.01 6.87 -0.75
CA LEU A 237 5.45 6.34 -1.99
C LEU A 237 5.72 4.85 -2.24
N LEU A 238 6.99 4.42 -2.15
CA LEU A 238 7.38 3.03 -2.41
C LEU A 238 6.87 2.07 -1.32
N GLY A 239 7.07 2.45 -0.05
CA GLY A 239 6.65 1.65 1.10
C GLY A 239 7.47 0.38 1.30
N ASN A 240 6.95 -0.52 2.14
CA ASN A 240 7.54 -1.82 2.34
C ASN A 240 7.24 -2.74 1.14
N LEU A 241 8.12 -3.73 0.92
CA LEU A 241 7.97 -4.74 -0.10
C LEU A 241 8.07 -6.13 0.55
N PRO A 242 6.95 -6.84 0.76
CA PRO A 242 6.98 -8.26 1.11
C PRO A 242 7.38 -9.10 -0.09
N CYS A 243 8.45 -9.88 0.01
CA CYS A 243 8.90 -10.75 -1.07
C CYS A 243 9.78 -11.89 -0.52
N ASN A 244 9.60 -13.10 -1.06
CA ASN A 244 10.42 -14.28 -0.74
C ASN A 244 10.56 -14.57 0.76
N GLY A 245 9.49 -14.35 1.53
CA GLY A 245 9.46 -14.55 2.99
C GLY A 245 10.16 -13.45 3.81
N LEU A 246 10.57 -12.35 3.17
CA LEU A 246 11.22 -11.21 3.81
C LEU A 246 10.40 -9.93 3.65
N ILE A 247 10.66 -8.95 4.52
CA ILE A 247 10.21 -7.56 4.35
C ILE A 247 11.39 -6.69 3.98
N TYR A 248 11.35 -6.11 2.80
CA TYR A 248 12.32 -5.11 2.36
C TYR A 248 11.80 -3.71 2.66
N VAL A 249 12.65 -2.87 3.26
CA VAL A 249 12.35 -1.44 3.48
C VAL A 249 13.49 -0.55 3.02
N ALA A 250 13.12 0.50 2.29
CA ALA A 250 14.04 1.53 1.83
C ALA A 250 14.39 2.51 2.98
N PRO A 251 15.52 3.23 2.88
CA PRO A 251 15.86 4.29 3.83
C PRO A 251 14.68 5.25 3.98
N HIS A 252 14.25 5.51 5.22
CA HIS A 252 13.08 6.32 5.46
C HIS A 252 13.47 7.75 5.92
N PRO A 253 12.77 8.81 5.45
CA PRO A 253 13.18 10.20 5.71
C PRO A 253 12.62 10.82 7.00
N CYS A 254 11.80 10.10 7.78
CA CYS A 254 11.04 10.74 8.86
C CYS A 254 11.86 11.01 10.14
N GLY A 255 11.96 12.29 10.53
CA GLY A 255 12.60 12.73 11.78
C GLY A 255 11.83 12.41 13.06
N CYS A 256 10.52 12.15 12.98
CA CYS A 256 9.63 11.85 14.11
C CYS A 256 9.86 10.48 14.78
N TYR A 257 10.93 9.77 14.43
CA TYR A 257 11.32 8.49 15.04
C TYR A 257 12.83 8.24 14.94
N ILE A 258 13.64 9.30 15.13
CA ILE A 258 15.08 9.24 14.90
C ILE A 258 15.81 8.24 15.82
N GLU A 259 15.32 8.05 17.05
CA GLU A 259 15.99 7.22 18.07
C GLU A 259 15.78 5.71 17.89
N ALA A 260 14.73 5.30 17.18
CA ALA A 260 14.37 3.89 17.00
C ALA A 260 14.30 3.49 15.53
N LYS A 261 14.88 4.30 14.64
CA LYS A 261 14.90 4.00 13.21
C LYS A 261 15.92 2.94 12.82
N LEU A 262 15.53 2.11 11.86
CA LEU A 262 16.50 1.36 11.06
C LEU A 262 17.09 2.27 9.98
N ILE A 263 18.42 2.27 9.87
CA ILE A 263 19.15 3.09 8.88
C ILE A 263 19.44 2.24 7.65
N GLY A 264 19.43 2.86 6.47
CA GLY A 264 19.80 2.20 5.22
C GLY A 264 18.69 1.34 4.63
N PHE A 265 19.07 0.48 3.69
CA PHE A 265 18.19 -0.50 3.07
C PHE A 265 18.22 -1.78 3.90
N ASN A 266 17.07 -2.24 4.38
CA ASN A 266 16.97 -3.38 5.29
C ASN A 266 16.14 -4.50 4.65
N ALA A 267 16.61 -5.73 4.81
CA ALA A 267 15.87 -6.95 4.52
C ALA A 267 15.62 -7.69 5.85
N LEU A 268 14.37 -7.71 6.28
CA LEU A 268 13.97 -8.24 7.58
C LEU A 268 13.36 -9.63 7.42
N ALA A 269 13.89 -10.57 8.19
CA ALA A 269 13.44 -11.96 8.24
C ALA A 269 12.67 -12.22 9.54
N PRO A 270 11.80 -13.25 9.58
CA PRO A 270 11.25 -13.73 10.85
C PRO A 270 12.38 -14.17 11.79
N ALA A 271 12.12 -14.11 13.10
CA ALA A 271 13.05 -14.62 14.09
C ALA A 271 13.36 -16.11 13.82
N SER A 272 14.64 -16.44 13.63
CA SER A 272 15.07 -17.84 13.51
C SER A 272 15.29 -18.45 14.89
N ALA A 273 15.08 -19.77 15.03
CA ALA A 273 15.37 -20.47 16.28
C ALA A 273 16.83 -20.27 16.73
N LYS A 274 17.77 -20.24 15.78
CA LYS A 274 19.19 -19.92 16.03
C LYS A 274 19.39 -18.48 16.50
N GLY A 275 18.68 -17.52 15.90
CA GLY A 275 18.70 -16.12 16.31
C GLY A 275 18.11 -15.90 17.70
N ALA A 276 16.99 -16.56 18.01
CA ALA A 276 16.36 -16.54 19.33
C ALA A 276 17.28 -17.17 20.40
N ALA A 277 17.93 -18.30 20.10
CA ALA A 277 18.90 -18.93 20.99
C ALA A 277 20.12 -18.04 21.24
N ALA A 278 20.65 -17.38 20.19
CA ALA A 278 21.76 -16.44 20.32
C ALA A 278 21.38 -15.17 21.09
N ALA A 279 20.17 -14.64 20.89
CA ALA A 279 19.63 -13.51 21.66
C ALA A 279 19.44 -13.89 23.13
N ALA A 280 18.91 -15.07 23.41
CA ALA A 280 18.78 -15.60 24.77
C ALA A 280 20.15 -15.84 25.43
N ALA A 281 21.15 -16.32 24.70
CA ALA A 281 22.52 -16.46 25.20
C ALA A 281 23.14 -15.09 25.53
N ARG A 282 22.95 -14.08 24.67
CA ARG A 282 23.35 -12.69 24.93
C ARG A 282 22.66 -12.09 26.15
N ALA A 283 21.36 -12.36 26.33
CA ALA A 283 20.58 -11.90 27.49
C ALA A 283 21.01 -12.57 28.80
N ARG A 284 21.50 -13.81 28.75
CA ARG A 284 22.05 -14.54 29.92
C ARG A 284 23.42 -14.06 30.39
N GLY A 285 23.95 -12.97 29.82
CA GLY A 285 25.16 -12.33 30.33
C GLY A 285 26.49 -12.85 29.75
N GLU A 286 26.46 -13.77 28.79
CA GLU A 286 27.64 -14.21 28.02
C GLU A 286 28.10 -13.14 26.99
N ARG A 287 27.99 -11.86 27.36
CA ARG A 287 28.37 -10.73 26.50
C ARG A 287 29.87 -10.41 26.63
N LEU A 288 30.47 -10.75 27.76
CA LEU A 288 31.85 -10.41 28.09
C LEU A 288 32.76 -11.60 27.85
N VAL A 289 33.51 -11.56 26.76
CA VAL A 289 34.69 -12.41 26.58
C VAL A 289 35.89 -11.62 27.10
N ARG A 290 36.57 -12.17 28.11
CA ARG A 290 37.79 -11.59 28.66
C ARG A 290 38.89 -11.73 27.60
N GLY A 291 39.34 -10.60 27.05
CA GLY A 291 40.49 -10.59 26.14
C GLY A 291 41.81 -10.86 26.88
N PRO A 292 42.93 -11.06 26.16
CA PRO A 292 44.23 -11.35 26.79
C PRO A 292 44.71 -10.28 27.79
N ALA A 293 44.23 -9.04 27.64
CA ALA A 293 44.53 -7.92 28.54
C ALA A 293 43.49 -7.73 29.67
N TYR A 294 42.53 -8.64 29.82
CA TYR A 294 41.56 -8.55 30.91
C TYR A 294 42.23 -8.92 32.23
N GLY A 295 42.37 -7.94 33.12
CA GLY A 295 43.05 -8.12 34.41
C GLY A 295 44.57 -7.95 34.36
N SER A 296 45.15 -7.59 33.21
CA SER A 296 46.54 -7.13 33.17
C SER A 296 46.65 -5.74 33.78
N GLU A 297 47.70 -5.50 34.57
CA GLU A 297 48.03 -4.17 35.06
C GLU A 297 48.32 -3.23 33.88
N ILE A 298 47.54 -2.16 33.75
CA ILE A 298 47.82 -1.11 32.78
C ILE A 298 48.88 -0.20 33.42
N SER A 299 50.12 -0.31 32.96
CA SER A 299 51.16 0.65 33.33
C SER A 299 50.76 2.03 32.82
N ASN A 300 50.56 2.98 33.74
CA ASN A 300 50.31 4.38 33.39
C ASN A 300 51.60 5.03 32.89
N LEU A 301 51.95 4.73 31.64
CA LEU A 301 53.12 5.31 30.97
C LEU A 301 52.85 6.80 30.80
N LYS A 302 53.50 7.63 31.62
CA LYS A 302 53.46 9.08 31.47
C LYS A 302 53.95 9.43 30.08
N SER A 303 53.09 10.08 29.29
CA SER A 303 53.43 10.58 27.96
C SER A 303 54.66 11.48 28.05
N GLN A 304 55.76 11.11 27.36
CA GLN A 304 56.89 12.01 27.17
C GLN A 304 56.61 12.86 25.94
N ILE A 305 55.85 13.94 26.15
CA ILE A 305 55.80 15.02 25.18
C ILE A 305 56.94 15.97 25.57
N SER A 306 58.02 15.96 24.80
CA SER A 306 59.01 17.04 24.83
C SER A 306 58.56 18.08 23.81
N ASP A 307 58.34 19.31 24.24
CA ASP A 307 58.24 20.43 23.32
C ASP A 307 59.62 20.64 22.68
N ALA A 308 59.67 20.61 21.36
CA ALA A 308 60.86 20.96 20.60
C ALA A 308 60.90 22.49 20.46
N ASP A 309 61.94 23.12 21.01
CA ASP A 309 62.28 24.53 20.84
C ASP A 309 62.62 24.88 19.38
#